data_AF-A0A067T0L1-F1
#
_entry.id   AF-A0A067T0L1-F1
#
_cell.length_a   1.000
_cell.length_b   1.000
_cell.length_c   1.000
_cell.angle_alpha   90.00
_cell.angle_beta   90.00
_cell.angle_gamma   90.00
#
_symmetry.space_group_name_H-M   'P 1'
#
loop_
_entity.id
_entity.type
_entity.pdbx_description
1 polymer ?
#
loop_
_entity_poly.entity_id
_entity_poly.type
_entity_poly.pdbx_seq_one_letter_code
_entity_poly.pdbx_strand_id
1 'polypeptide(L)'
;MKKFFKYRSAANFASQHQSILSTIRRLPPEILEIIFIYVASSPSLSLSAERKERYYICDLPWNVSQVSLLWRRVALSTPTLWSQLPTVDLDQSLSAVPEYVEFLTELVERSRNGPLDVHIHARSLSNQRLPLLHLLLTQSPRWRRARLEVCFASLPIFESIKGRLSSLEELVLNIWSRSRTFGLVTVNPFEQAPKLRRVALSGYSEVRVLLPSGCLEEYWQGSIDGGQIHVALSSPSSMKILTAIHLPESRIPWSPTVIPYLTALRIRFQQFSDPASFLCNLTLPSVEEIQLASHTNILPSVLSLTARAGRSSALKKFHS
;
A
#
# COMPACT_ATOMS: atom_id res chain seq x y z
N MET A 1 67.59 17.42 9.14
CA MET A 1 66.33 18.23 9.07
C MET A 1 65.56 18.13 7.75
N LYS A 2 66.17 18.25 6.56
CA LYS A 2 65.45 18.23 5.25
C LYS A 2 64.63 16.95 4.94
N LYS A 3 65.03 15.76 5.44
CA LYS A 3 64.29 14.50 5.24
C LYS A 3 62.96 14.43 6.02
N PHE A 4 62.90 15.02 7.22
CA PHE A 4 61.68 15.02 8.06
C PHE A 4 60.57 15.90 7.49
N PHE A 5 60.93 17.03 6.86
CA PHE A 5 59.97 17.89 6.18
C PHE A 5 59.31 17.21 4.97
N LYS A 6 60.08 16.45 4.17
CA LYS A 6 59.54 15.69 3.02
C LYS A 6 58.54 14.60 3.44
N TYR A 7 58.79 13.91 4.55
CA TYR A 7 57.86 12.90 5.08
C TYR A 7 56.54 13.52 5.57
N ARG A 8 56.61 14.66 6.27
CA ARG A 8 55.42 15.39 6.72
C ARG A 8 54.59 15.94 5.56
N SER A 9 55.23 16.46 4.51
CA SER A 9 54.53 16.93 3.31
C SER A 9 53.89 15.78 2.51
N ALA A 10 54.54 14.63 2.41
CA ALA A 10 53.98 13.45 1.75
C ALA A 10 52.80 12.84 2.54
N ALA A 11 52.89 12.81 3.87
CA ALA A 11 51.80 12.35 4.73
C ALA A 11 50.58 13.29 4.70
N ASN A 12 50.80 14.61 4.69
CA ASN A 12 49.72 15.60 4.52
C ASN A 12 49.10 15.54 3.12
N PHE A 13 49.91 15.33 2.08
CA PHE A 13 49.40 15.09 0.73
C PHE A 13 48.54 13.81 0.69
N ALA A 14 49.04 12.71 1.24
CA ALA A 14 48.29 11.45 1.31
C ALA A 14 46.99 11.58 2.12
N SER A 15 46.99 12.28 3.26
CA SER A 15 45.78 12.49 4.08
C SER A 15 44.77 13.40 3.38
N GLN A 16 45.22 14.46 2.71
CA GLN A 16 44.37 15.33 1.89
C GLN A 16 43.77 14.59 0.68
N HIS A 17 44.46 13.55 0.18
CA HIS A 17 44.04 12.75 -0.97
C HIS A 17 43.48 11.37 -0.58
N GLN A 18 43.27 11.09 0.72
CA GLN A 18 42.66 9.83 1.19
C GLN A 18 41.26 9.62 0.63
N SER A 19 40.51 10.70 0.38
CA SER A 19 39.21 10.61 -0.29
C SER A 19 39.32 10.08 -1.73
N ILE A 20 40.45 10.31 -2.41
CA ILE A 20 40.75 9.83 -3.77
C ILE A 20 41.17 8.36 -3.75
N LEU A 21 41.83 7.93 -2.67
CA LEU A 21 42.21 6.54 -2.44
C LEU A 21 41.11 5.70 -1.80
N SER A 22 39.95 6.31 -1.49
CA SER A 22 38.80 5.64 -0.88
C SER A 22 38.32 4.46 -1.73
N THR A 23 38.20 3.29 -1.10
CA THR A 23 37.70 2.05 -1.70
C THR A 23 36.31 2.24 -2.34
N ILE A 24 35.50 3.15 -1.80
CA ILE A 24 34.17 3.48 -2.35
C ILE A 24 34.22 4.04 -3.77
N ARG A 25 35.31 4.73 -4.17
CA ARG A 25 35.47 5.22 -5.56
C ARG A 25 35.89 4.14 -6.54
N ARG A 26 36.31 2.97 -6.04
CA ARG A 26 36.65 1.78 -6.84
C ARG A 26 35.47 0.81 -6.96
N LEU A 27 34.37 1.07 -6.26
CA LEU A 27 33.17 0.24 -6.39
C LEU A 27 32.59 0.41 -7.80
N PRO A 28 32.27 -0.71 -8.46
CA PRO A 28 31.50 -0.66 -9.70
C PRO A 28 30.15 0.04 -9.47
N PRO A 29 29.64 0.78 -10.47
CA PRO A 29 28.33 1.43 -10.41
C PRO A 29 27.19 0.51 -9.95
N GLU A 30 27.23 -0.76 -10.34
CA GLU A 30 26.22 -1.78 -10.04
C GLU A 30 26.18 -2.09 -8.53
N ILE A 31 27.33 -2.10 -7.87
CA ILE A 31 27.41 -2.32 -6.43
C ILE A 31 26.88 -1.09 -5.68
N LEU A 32 27.19 0.11 -6.16
CA LEU A 32 26.62 1.35 -5.61
C LEU A 32 25.10 1.38 -5.76
N GLU A 33 24.57 0.97 -6.91
CA GLU A 33 23.12 0.84 -7.14
C GLU A 33 22.47 -0.10 -6.12
N ILE A 34 23.02 -1.30 -5.91
CA ILE A 34 22.50 -2.25 -4.92
C ILE A 34 22.50 -1.63 -3.52
N ILE A 35 23.59 -0.96 -3.13
CA ILE A 35 23.70 -0.29 -1.83
C ILE A 35 22.63 0.82 -1.72
N PHE A 36 22.45 1.65 -2.75
CA PHE A 36 21.47 2.73 -2.72
C PHE A 36 20.06 2.19 -2.59
N ILE A 37 19.71 1.17 -3.38
CA ILE A 37 18.40 0.51 -3.31
C ILE A 37 18.19 -0.07 -1.92
N TYR A 38 19.18 -0.74 -1.34
CA TYR A 38 19.08 -1.33 0.00
C TYR A 38 18.84 -0.26 1.08
N VAL A 39 19.58 0.85 1.03
CA VAL A 39 19.41 1.97 1.97
C VAL A 39 18.06 2.66 1.81
N ALA A 40 17.61 2.87 0.57
CA ALA A 40 16.32 3.48 0.28
C ALA A 40 15.12 2.55 0.59
N SER A 41 15.29 1.24 0.43
CA SER A 41 14.24 0.23 0.63
C SER A 41 14.11 -0.24 2.08
N SER A 42 14.98 0.20 3.00
CA SER A 42 14.91 -0.20 4.41
C SER A 42 13.58 0.24 5.01
N PRO A 43 12.64 -0.69 5.28
CA PRO A 43 11.36 -0.34 5.84
C PRO A 43 11.57 0.01 7.31
N SER A 44 11.10 1.17 7.76
CA SER A 44 10.63 1.23 9.14
C SER A 44 9.52 0.18 9.28
N LEU A 45 9.80 -0.83 10.10
CA LEU A 45 9.21 -2.16 10.07
C LEU A 45 7.69 -2.20 10.37
N SER A 46 7.02 -3.11 9.67
CA SER A 46 5.72 -3.75 9.96
C SER A 46 4.42 -3.06 9.52
N LEU A 47 3.55 -3.86 8.88
CA LEU A 47 2.11 -3.62 8.67
C LEU A 47 1.31 -3.68 10.00
N SER A 48 2.00 -3.65 11.13
CA SER A 48 1.45 -3.55 12.49
C SER A 48 1.98 -2.33 13.25
N ALA A 49 2.64 -1.39 12.58
CA ALA A 49 3.15 -0.16 13.20
C ALA A 49 2.59 1.07 12.49
N GLU A 50 1.89 1.90 13.25
CA GLU A 50 1.34 3.24 12.91
C GLU A 50 2.40 4.29 12.48
N ARG A 51 3.47 3.95 11.74
CA ARG A 51 4.76 4.69 11.86
C ARG A 51 5.36 5.41 10.64
N LYS A 52 4.64 5.56 9.52
CA LYS A 52 4.76 6.72 8.60
C LYS A 52 3.64 6.65 7.55
N GLU A 53 2.51 7.29 7.82
CA GLU A 53 1.39 7.30 6.86
C GLU A 53 1.73 8.03 5.55
N ARG A 54 2.65 8.98 5.61
CA ARG A 54 3.02 9.87 4.50
C ARG A 54 4.51 9.76 4.21
N TYR A 55 4.86 9.82 2.93
CA TYR A 55 6.24 9.87 2.43
C TYR A 55 6.49 11.29 1.92
N TYR A 56 7.39 12.03 2.54
CA TYR A 56 7.60 13.44 2.24
C TYR A 56 8.78 13.65 1.29
N ILE A 57 8.89 14.86 0.73
CA ILE A 57 10.01 15.25 -0.15
C ILE A 57 11.37 15.02 0.52
N CYS A 58 11.46 15.20 1.85
CA CYS A 58 12.67 14.98 2.63
C CYS A 58 13.01 13.49 2.83
N ASP A 59 12.08 12.58 2.59
CA ASP A 59 12.30 11.13 2.68
C ASP A 59 12.90 10.54 1.39
N LEU A 60 12.89 11.30 0.28
CA LEU A 60 13.51 10.90 -0.98
C LEU A 60 15.02 10.68 -0.80
N PRO A 61 15.64 9.79 -1.60
CA PRO A 61 17.04 9.41 -1.48
C PRO A 61 18.00 10.50 -2.03
N TRP A 62 17.76 11.77 -1.71
CA TRP A 62 18.62 12.88 -2.10
C TRP A 62 20.02 12.73 -1.53
N ASN A 63 20.15 12.21 -0.31
CA ASN A 63 21.42 12.01 0.36
C ASN A 63 22.44 11.26 -0.51
N VAL A 64 22.05 10.16 -1.18
CA VAL A 64 22.96 9.39 -2.05
C VAL A 64 23.33 10.18 -3.30
N SER A 65 22.47 11.08 -3.78
CA SER A 65 22.75 11.93 -4.94
C SER A 65 23.66 13.14 -4.65
N GLN A 66 23.94 13.44 -3.37
CA GLN A 66 24.70 14.64 -2.96
C GLN A 66 26.12 14.35 -2.44
N VAL A 67 26.56 13.08 -2.42
CA VAL A 67 27.90 12.71 -1.89
C VAL A 67 29.04 13.02 -2.86
N SER A 68 28.90 12.62 -4.13
CA SER A 68 29.93 12.79 -5.16
C SER A 68 29.33 12.78 -6.56
N LEU A 69 30.08 13.22 -7.57
CA LEU A 69 29.64 13.16 -8.98
C LEU A 69 29.32 11.72 -9.43
N LEU A 70 30.12 10.74 -9.00
CA LEU A 70 29.88 9.33 -9.31
C LEU A 70 28.56 8.86 -8.69
N TRP A 71 28.35 9.12 -7.40
CA TRP A 71 27.14 8.72 -6.70
C TRP A 71 25.89 9.39 -7.27
N ARG A 72 25.99 10.69 -7.61
CA ARG A 72 24.92 11.41 -8.30
C ARG A 72 24.56 10.77 -9.62
N ARG A 73 25.57 10.45 -10.45
CA ARG A 73 25.35 9.78 -11.74
C ARG A 73 24.66 8.43 -11.56
N VAL A 74 25.15 7.60 -10.64
CA VAL A 74 24.55 6.28 -10.36
C VAL A 74 23.12 6.45 -9.86
N ALA A 75 22.90 7.26 -8.82
CA ALA A 75 21.58 7.48 -8.23
C ALA A 75 20.54 8.00 -9.24
N LEU A 76 20.89 8.99 -10.06
CA LEU A 76 19.99 9.49 -11.11
C LEU A 76 19.77 8.47 -12.25
N SER A 77 20.71 7.56 -12.46
CA SER A 77 20.58 6.50 -13.47
C SER A 77 19.83 5.26 -13.00
N THR A 78 19.56 5.13 -11.70
CA THR A 78 18.86 4.03 -11.04
C THR A 78 17.37 4.36 -10.86
N PRO A 79 16.46 3.87 -11.72
CA PRO A 79 15.06 4.30 -11.71
C PRO A 79 14.29 3.87 -10.47
N THR A 80 14.65 2.73 -9.88
CA THR A 80 14.00 2.14 -8.70
C THR A 80 14.09 3.03 -7.46
N LEU A 81 15.11 3.90 -7.37
CA LEU A 81 15.23 4.89 -6.29
C LEU A 81 14.15 5.98 -6.34
N TRP A 82 13.60 6.22 -7.54
CA TRP A 82 12.61 7.28 -7.80
C TRP A 82 11.21 6.72 -8.03
N SER A 83 11.03 5.40 -7.86
CA SER A 83 9.75 4.71 -8.02
C SER A 83 8.71 5.09 -6.96
N GLN A 84 9.15 5.46 -5.75
CA GLN A 84 8.25 5.90 -4.67
C GLN A 84 8.09 7.41 -4.72
N LEU A 85 6.91 7.87 -5.14
CA LEU A 85 6.61 9.30 -5.19
C LEU A 85 6.25 9.82 -3.78
N PRO A 86 6.59 11.08 -3.45
CA PRO A 86 6.10 11.71 -2.24
C PRO A 86 4.57 11.75 -2.23
N THR A 87 3.98 11.73 -1.03
CA THR A 87 2.55 11.86 -0.83
C THR A 87 2.08 13.18 -1.44
N VAL A 88 1.19 13.05 -2.41
CA VAL A 88 0.58 14.17 -3.10
C VAL A 88 -0.68 14.57 -2.35
N ASP A 89 -0.57 15.62 -1.55
CA ASP A 89 -1.69 16.23 -0.83
C ASP A 89 -2.32 17.33 -1.70
N LEU A 90 -3.40 16.96 -2.39
CA LEU A 90 -4.21 17.87 -3.21
C LEU A 90 -5.09 18.80 -2.37
N ASP A 91 -5.05 18.76 -1.04
CA ASP A 91 -5.71 19.79 -0.22
C ASP A 91 -4.77 20.96 0.07
N GLN A 92 -3.45 20.73 0.04
CA GLN A 92 -2.42 21.72 0.36
C GLN A 92 -2.18 22.72 -0.77
N SER A 93 -1.74 23.93 -0.41
CA SER A 93 -1.40 25.00 -1.38
C SER A 93 -0.24 24.61 -2.31
N LEU A 94 0.72 23.83 -1.81
CA LEU A 94 1.89 23.38 -2.57
C LEU A 94 1.49 22.62 -3.85
N SER A 95 0.37 21.91 -3.84
CA SER A 95 -0.14 21.18 -5.02
C SER A 95 -0.56 22.07 -6.19
N ALA A 96 -0.77 23.37 -5.96
CA ALA A 96 -1.10 24.35 -7.00
C ALA A 96 0.12 25.12 -7.53
N VAL A 97 1.31 24.87 -6.94
CA VAL A 97 2.56 25.55 -7.31
C VAL A 97 3.16 24.86 -8.55
N PRO A 98 3.41 25.57 -9.66
CA PRO A 98 3.95 24.98 -10.90
C PRO A 98 5.26 24.22 -10.68
N GLU A 99 6.15 24.74 -9.85
CA GLU A 99 7.44 24.14 -9.51
C GLU A 99 7.27 22.76 -8.84
N TYR A 100 6.16 22.55 -8.12
CA TYR A 100 5.85 21.25 -7.53
C TYR A 100 5.39 20.23 -8.59
N VAL A 101 4.68 20.68 -9.63
CA VAL A 101 4.29 19.84 -10.76
C VAL A 101 5.53 19.45 -11.58
N GLU A 102 6.42 20.39 -11.87
CA GLU A 102 7.69 20.12 -12.55
C GLU A 102 8.55 19.14 -11.76
N PHE A 103 8.65 19.35 -10.44
CA PHE A 103 9.34 18.45 -9.53
C PHE A 103 8.80 17.01 -9.58
N LEU A 104 7.48 16.82 -9.51
CA LEU A 104 6.88 15.49 -9.62
C LEU A 104 7.07 14.88 -11.01
N THR A 105 7.00 15.70 -12.05
CA THR A 105 7.24 15.26 -13.44
C THR A 105 8.64 14.71 -13.59
N GLU A 106 9.65 15.40 -13.07
CA GLU A 106 11.04 14.94 -13.07
C GLU A 106 11.20 13.62 -12.29
N LEU A 107 10.51 13.43 -11.17
CA LEU A 107 10.54 12.14 -10.45
C LEU A 107 9.94 11.00 -11.28
N VAL A 108 8.81 11.26 -11.94
CA VAL A 108 8.18 10.31 -12.86
C VAL A 108 9.12 9.97 -14.02
N GLU A 109 9.81 10.95 -14.60
CA GLU A 109 10.79 10.72 -15.67
C GLU A 109 12.00 9.90 -15.20
N ARG A 110 12.52 10.18 -14.00
CA ARG A 110 13.63 9.43 -13.39
C ARG A 110 13.27 7.98 -13.11
N SER A 111 12.02 7.70 -12.77
CA SER A 111 11.52 6.32 -12.62
C SER A 111 11.40 5.55 -13.95
N ARG A 112 11.63 6.21 -15.09
CA ARG A 112 11.59 5.68 -16.47
C ARG A 112 10.29 4.93 -16.77
N ASN A 113 10.37 3.64 -17.10
CA ASN A 113 9.23 2.75 -17.32
C ASN A 113 9.03 1.77 -16.15
N GLY A 114 9.71 1.99 -15.02
CA GLY A 114 9.61 1.13 -13.84
C GLY A 114 8.26 1.26 -13.13
N PRO A 115 7.97 0.37 -12.16
CA PRO A 115 6.78 0.49 -11.32
C PRO A 115 6.81 1.77 -10.48
N LEU A 116 5.63 2.29 -10.16
CA LEU A 116 5.43 3.48 -9.34
C LEU A 116 4.62 3.15 -8.09
N ASP A 117 5.06 3.68 -6.94
CA ASP A 117 4.31 3.65 -5.69
C ASP A 117 3.77 5.07 -5.46
N VAL A 118 2.44 5.20 -5.41
CA VAL A 118 1.74 6.48 -5.34
C VAL A 118 0.91 6.59 -4.08
N HIS A 119 0.92 7.77 -3.45
CA HIS A 119 0.01 8.12 -2.37
C HIS A 119 -0.66 9.47 -2.70
N ILE A 120 -1.96 9.44 -2.92
CA ILE A 120 -2.78 10.62 -3.26
C ILE A 120 -3.75 10.89 -2.11
N HIS A 121 -3.69 12.09 -1.54
CA HIS A 121 -4.63 12.60 -0.55
C HIS A 121 -5.44 13.74 -1.16
N ALA A 122 -6.77 13.64 -1.16
CA ALA A 122 -7.66 14.59 -1.81
C ALA A 122 -9.04 14.62 -1.15
N ARG A 123 -9.20 15.39 -0.06
CA ARG A 123 -10.52 15.56 0.59
C ARG A 123 -11.37 16.64 -0.07
N SER A 124 -10.76 17.53 -0.85
CA SER A 124 -11.44 18.55 -1.63
C SER A 124 -10.71 18.76 -2.97
N LEU A 125 -11.34 18.36 -4.08
CA LEU A 125 -10.81 18.65 -5.40
C LEU A 125 -11.21 20.07 -5.83
N SER A 126 -10.21 20.87 -6.20
CA SER A 126 -10.40 22.14 -6.90
C SER A 126 -9.86 22.03 -8.33
N ASN A 127 -10.44 22.79 -9.25
CA ASN A 127 -10.06 22.73 -10.68
C ASN A 127 -8.57 23.03 -10.92
N GLN A 128 -7.95 23.86 -10.08
CA GLN A 128 -6.54 24.24 -10.19
C GLN A 128 -5.57 23.06 -9.97
N ARG A 129 -6.02 21.98 -9.33
CA ARG A 129 -5.17 20.84 -8.93
C ARG A 129 -5.37 19.61 -9.82
N LEU A 130 -6.29 19.70 -10.77
CA LEU A 130 -6.56 18.67 -11.77
C LEU A 130 -5.33 18.33 -12.64
N PRO A 131 -4.46 19.27 -13.07
CA PRO A 131 -3.30 18.92 -13.89
C PRO A 131 -2.35 17.93 -13.19
N LEU A 132 -2.08 18.15 -11.91
CA LEU A 132 -1.22 17.28 -11.11
C LEU A 132 -1.87 15.90 -10.94
N LEU A 133 -3.16 15.85 -10.62
CA LEU A 133 -3.88 14.58 -10.54
C LEU A 133 -3.89 13.84 -11.88
N HIS A 134 -4.11 14.53 -13.01
CA HIS A 134 -4.06 13.94 -14.35
C HIS A 134 -2.67 13.40 -14.69
N LEU A 135 -1.59 14.08 -14.31
CA LEU A 135 -0.22 13.58 -14.45
C LEU A 135 -0.09 12.20 -13.79
N LEU A 136 -0.56 12.07 -12.55
CA LEU A 136 -0.48 10.80 -11.80
C LEU A 136 -1.37 9.71 -12.40
N LEU A 137 -2.63 10.04 -12.75
CA LEU A 137 -3.57 9.09 -13.33
C LEU A 137 -3.10 8.58 -14.70
N THR A 138 -2.40 9.41 -15.48
CA THR A 138 -1.79 9.00 -16.76
C THR A 138 -0.74 7.90 -16.56
N GLN A 139 -0.07 7.88 -15.41
CA GLN A 139 0.91 6.86 -15.05
C GLN A 139 0.30 5.59 -14.40
N SER A 140 -1.03 5.48 -14.32
CA SER A 140 -1.74 4.33 -13.71
C SER A 140 -1.32 2.93 -14.22
N PRO A 141 -0.94 2.70 -15.50
CA PRO A 141 -0.41 1.41 -15.96
C PRO A 141 0.81 0.92 -15.19
N ARG A 142 1.56 1.85 -14.62
CA ARG A 142 2.81 1.58 -13.91
C ARG A 142 2.63 1.53 -12.40
N TRP A 143 1.45 1.85 -11.88
CA TRP A 143 1.20 1.81 -10.44
C TRP A 143 1.35 0.39 -9.93
N ARG A 144 2.26 0.19 -8.98
CA ARG A 144 2.46 -1.07 -8.25
C ARG A 144 1.76 -1.00 -6.89
N ARG A 145 1.91 0.11 -6.18
CA ARG A 145 1.20 0.37 -4.92
C ARG A 145 0.45 1.70 -5.04
N ALA A 146 -0.83 1.71 -4.71
CA ALA A 146 -1.64 2.91 -4.71
C ALA A 146 -2.33 3.09 -3.36
N ARG A 147 -2.02 4.18 -2.66
CA ARG A 147 -2.77 4.65 -1.48
C ARG A 147 -3.59 5.88 -1.88
N LEU A 148 -4.90 5.77 -1.80
CA LEU A 148 -5.85 6.79 -2.23
C LEU A 148 -6.72 7.17 -1.03
N GLU A 149 -6.55 8.39 -0.53
CA GLU A 149 -7.35 8.97 0.54
C GLU A 149 -8.20 10.08 -0.03
N VAL A 150 -9.42 9.75 -0.43
CA VAL A 150 -10.19 10.57 -1.36
C VAL A 150 -11.59 10.85 -0.83
N CYS A 151 -12.15 12.00 -1.19
CA CYS A 151 -13.55 12.29 -0.91
C CYS A 151 -14.46 11.50 -1.86
N PHE A 152 -15.64 11.09 -1.42
CA PHE A 152 -16.64 10.43 -2.24
C PHE A 152 -16.94 11.21 -3.53
N ALA A 153 -17.04 12.54 -3.44
CA ALA A 153 -17.26 13.42 -4.59
C ALA A 153 -16.13 13.39 -5.65
N SER A 154 -14.95 12.88 -5.29
CA SER A 154 -13.81 12.76 -6.20
C SER A 154 -13.72 11.40 -6.91
N LEU A 155 -14.51 10.40 -6.50
CA LEU A 155 -14.46 9.05 -7.10
C LEU A 155 -14.63 9.04 -8.64
N PRO A 156 -15.51 9.86 -9.25
CA PRO A 156 -15.69 9.85 -10.71
C PRO A 156 -14.40 10.13 -11.51
N ILE A 157 -13.44 10.88 -10.96
CA ILE A 157 -12.19 11.18 -11.69
C ILE A 157 -11.31 9.94 -11.89
N PHE A 158 -11.45 8.96 -11.00
CA PHE A 158 -10.75 7.68 -11.05
C PHE A 158 -11.39 6.71 -12.06
N GLU A 159 -12.51 7.04 -12.70
CA GLU A 159 -12.99 6.23 -13.83
C GLU A 159 -11.97 6.19 -14.98
N SER A 160 -11.15 7.23 -15.13
CA SER A 160 -10.10 7.32 -16.14
C SER A 160 -8.99 6.27 -16.03
N ILE A 161 -8.81 5.63 -14.86
CA ILE A 161 -7.83 4.56 -14.63
C ILE A 161 -8.43 3.17 -14.83
N LYS A 162 -9.74 3.06 -15.09
CA LYS A 162 -10.39 1.78 -15.35
C LYS A 162 -9.75 1.07 -16.54
N GLY A 163 -9.40 -0.21 -16.37
CA GLY A 163 -8.71 -1.01 -17.38
C GLY A 163 -7.23 -0.67 -17.59
N ARG A 164 -6.66 0.22 -16.77
CA ARG A 164 -5.26 0.67 -16.88
C ARG A 164 -4.40 0.24 -15.70
N LEU A 165 -4.85 -0.70 -14.85
CA LEU A 165 -4.14 -1.07 -13.60
C LEU A 165 -3.40 -2.41 -13.75
N SER A 166 -2.65 -2.58 -14.84
CA SER A 166 -1.98 -3.85 -15.19
C SER A 166 -0.82 -4.25 -14.26
N SER A 167 -0.24 -3.28 -13.53
CA SER A 167 0.89 -3.49 -12.63
C SER A 167 0.51 -3.42 -11.14
N LEU A 168 -0.75 -3.15 -10.82
CA LEU A 168 -1.17 -2.85 -9.45
C LEU A 168 -1.16 -4.12 -8.59
N GLU A 169 -0.35 -4.12 -7.54
CA GLU A 169 -0.18 -5.22 -6.58
C GLU A 169 -0.82 -4.93 -5.23
N GLU A 170 -0.88 -3.65 -4.84
CA GLU A 170 -1.41 -3.21 -3.55
C GLU A 170 -2.29 -1.96 -3.71
N LEU A 171 -3.49 -2.01 -3.13
CA LEU A 171 -4.44 -0.92 -3.08
C LEU A 171 -4.84 -0.62 -1.63
N VAL A 172 -4.64 0.62 -1.21
CA VAL A 172 -5.21 1.17 0.03
C VAL A 172 -6.17 2.27 -0.38
N LEU A 173 -7.46 2.13 -0.11
CA LEU A 173 -8.49 3.09 -0.50
C LEU A 173 -9.29 3.52 0.73
N ASN A 174 -9.15 4.78 1.11
CA ASN A 174 -9.89 5.41 2.20
C ASN A 174 -10.83 6.48 1.62
N ILE A 175 -12.14 6.26 1.74
CA ILE A 175 -13.17 7.11 1.14
C ILE A 175 -13.88 7.92 2.23
N TRP A 176 -13.67 9.23 2.20
CA TRP A 176 -14.31 10.16 3.11
C TRP A 176 -15.62 10.67 2.52
N SER A 177 -16.66 10.86 3.33
CA SER A 177 -17.86 11.59 2.91
C SER A 177 -18.23 12.67 3.91
N ARG A 178 -18.58 13.85 3.42
CA ARG A 178 -19.13 14.96 4.21
C ARG A 178 -20.66 14.92 4.30
N SER A 179 -21.31 14.16 3.43
CA SER A 179 -22.77 14.06 3.36
C SER A 179 -23.20 12.61 3.48
N ARG A 180 -24.37 12.38 4.09
CA ARG A 180 -25.03 11.10 3.95
C ARG A 180 -25.66 11.06 2.57
N THR A 181 -25.06 10.32 1.65
CA THR A 181 -25.77 9.88 0.46
C THR A 181 -26.90 8.94 0.88
N PHE A 182 -27.88 8.76 0.00
CA PHE A 182 -28.88 7.71 0.15
C PHE A 182 -28.71 6.77 -1.04
N GLY A 183 -28.22 5.56 -0.78
CA GLY A 183 -28.14 4.50 -1.79
C GLY A 183 -26.73 3.97 -2.05
N LEU A 184 -26.66 2.69 -2.40
CA LEU A 184 -25.40 1.98 -2.66
C LEU A 184 -24.76 2.48 -3.96
N VAL A 185 -23.49 2.88 -3.88
CA VAL A 185 -22.69 3.33 -5.02
C VAL A 185 -21.58 2.33 -5.29
N THR A 186 -21.42 1.95 -6.55
CA THR A 186 -20.37 1.00 -6.97
C THR A 186 -19.17 1.73 -7.56
N VAL A 187 -17.97 1.29 -7.19
CA VAL A 187 -16.69 1.84 -7.64
C VAL A 187 -15.93 0.72 -8.34
N ASN A 188 -15.85 0.76 -9.67
CA ASN A 188 -15.24 -0.27 -10.50
C ASN A 188 -13.91 0.06 -11.23
N PRO A 189 -13.20 1.18 -11.00
CA PRO A 189 -11.90 1.38 -11.63
C PRO A 189 -10.88 0.28 -11.34
N PHE A 190 -10.99 -0.36 -10.16
CA PHE A 190 -10.06 -1.37 -9.66
C PHE A 190 -10.41 -2.81 -10.06
N GLU A 191 -11.53 -3.03 -10.76
CA GLU A 191 -12.00 -4.35 -11.18
C GLU A 191 -10.99 -5.05 -12.11
N GLN A 192 -10.36 -4.28 -13.01
CA GLN A 192 -9.40 -4.79 -13.99
C GLN A 192 -7.95 -4.56 -13.52
N ALA A 193 -7.58 -5.22 -12.42
CA ALA A 193 -6.24 -5.17 -11.83
C ALA A 193 -5.69 -6.59 -11.59
N PRO A 194 -5.18 -7.31 -12.62
CA PRO A 194 -4.92 -8.75 -12.55
C PRO A 194 -3.82 -9.16 -11.56
N LYS A 195 -2.93 -8.23 -11.19
CA LYS A 195 -1.84 -8.46 -10.24
C LYS A 195 -2.18 -8.05 -8.80
N LEU A 196 -3.41 -7.59 -8.54
CA LEU A 196 -3.79 -7.06 -7.24
C LEU A 196 -3.86 -8.19 -6.22
N ARG A 197 -2.99 -8.11 -5.20
CA ARG A 197 -2.85 -9.15 -4.16
C ARG A 197 -3.23 -8.63 -2.78
N ARG A 198 -3.03 -7.34 -2.52
CA ARG A 198 -3.25 -6.75 -1.19
C ARG A 198 -4.21 -5.58 -1.29
N VAL A 199 -5.29 -5.62 -0.52
CA VAL A 199 -6.33 -4.60 -0.56
C VAL A 199 -6.69 -4.19 0.86
N ALA A 200 -6.69 -2.89 1.12
CA ALA A 200 -7.18 -2.29 2.35
C ALA A 200 -8.25 -1.24 2.02
N LEU A 201 -9.49 -1.46 2.44
CA LEU A 201 -10.61 -0.55 2.19
C LEU A 201 -11.16 0.03 3.49
N SER A 202 -11.39 1.34 3.52
CA SER A 202 -12.12 2.00 4.62
C SER A 202 -12.92 3.16 4.06
N GLY A 203 -13.98 3.55 4.74
CA GLY A 203 -14.74 4.75 4.41
C GLY A 203 -16.22 4.66 4.74
N TYR A 204 -17.03 5.04 3.75
CA TYR A 204 -18.46 5.24 3.90
C TYR A 204 -19.24 3.95 3.63
N SER A 205 -20.24 3.64 4.46
CA SER A 205 -20.98 2.36 4.46
C SER A 205 -21.85 2.11 3.21
N GLU A 206 -21.96 3.08 2.31
CA GLU A 206 -22.74 2.95 1.08
C GLU A 206 -21.87 2.79 -0.18
N VAL A 207 -20.56 2.60 -0.02
CA VAL A 207 -19.66 2.41 -1.17
C VAL A 207 -19.24 0.95 -1.26
N ARG A 208 -19.43 0.36 -2.45
CA ARG A 208 -18.94 -0.97 -2.80
C ARG A 208 -17.91 -0.90 -3.93
N VAL A 209 -16.69 -1.29 -3.63
CA VAL A 209 -15.57 -1.34 -4.57
C VAL A 209 -15.55 -2.72 -5.24
N LEU A 210 -15.64 -2.74 -6.56
CA LEU A 210 -15.43 -3.96 -7.33
C LEU A 210 -13.93 -4.27 -7.41
N LEU A 211 -13.60 -5.52 -7.15
CA LEU A 211 -12.23 -6.03 -7.09
C LEU A 211 -12.08 -7.19 -8.09
N PRO A 212 -10.85 -7.45 -8.57
CA PRO A 212 -10.58 -8.59 -9.44
C PRO A 212 -10.85 -9.89 -8.69
N SER A 213 -11.44 -10.87 -9.39
CA SER A 213 -11.65 -12.20 -8.84
C SER A 213 -10.38 -13.05 -8.94
N GLY A 214 -10.07 -13.78 -7.87
CA GLY A 214 -9.11 -14.89 -7.86
C GLY A 214 -7.66 -14.59 -7.46
N CYS A 215 -7.24 -13.33 -7.34
CA CYS A 215 -5.82 -12.99 -7.06
C CYS A 215 -5.54 -12.38 -5.67
N LEU A 216 -6.58 -12.12 -4.86
CA LEU A 216 -6.45 -11.45 -3.57
C LEU A 216 -5.86 -12.36 -2.50
N GLU A 217 -4.69 -12.01 -1.98
CA GLU A 217 -3.98 -12.75 -0.92
C GLU A 217 -4.25 -12.16 0.47
N GLU A 218 -4.25 -10.83 0.58
CA GLU A 218 -4.49 -10.13 1.84
C GLU A 218 -5.60 -9.11 1.64
N TYR A 219 -6.63 -9.23 2.47
CA TYR A 219 -7.77 -8.33 2.45
C TYR A 219 -7.98 -7.72 3.84
N TRP A 220 -8.05 -6.41 3.88
CA TRP A 220 -8.44 -5.64 5.04
C TRP A 220 -9.63 -4.75 4.70
N GLN A 221 -10.64 -4.75 5.57
CA GLN A 221 -11.68 -3.73 5.56
C GLN A 221 -11.87 -3.10 6.94
N GLY A 222 -12.05 -1.79 6.97
CA GLY A 222 -12.55 -1.05 8.12
C GLY A 222 -14.07 -0.87 8.03
N SER A 223 -14.53 0.30 8.47
CA SER A 223 -15.90 0.75 8.24
C SER A 223 -16.14 0.94 6.73
N ILE A 224 -16.97 0.09 6.10
CA ILE A 224 -17.40 0.17 4.69
C ILE A 224 -18.72 -0.60 4.54
N ASP A 225 -19.31 -0.66 3.34
CA ASP A 225 -20.51 -1.46 3.05
C ASP A 225 -20.36 -2.91 3.53
N GLY A 226 -21.37 -3.42 4.25
CA GLY A 226 -21.40 -4.81 4.72
C GLY A 226 -21.48 -5.84 3.61
N GLY A 227 -21.84 -5.43 2.39
CA GLY A 227 -21.74 -6.25 1.20
C GLY A 227 -20.32 -6.36 0.62
N GLN A 228 -19.39 -5.50 1.02
CA GLN A 228 -18.03 -5.45 0.47
C GLN A 228 -17.25 -6.74 0.72
N ILE A 229 -17.41 -7.36 1.89
CA ILE A 229 -16.75 -8.61 2.26
C ILE A 229 -17.11 -9.76 1.30
N HIS A 230 -18.34 -9.78 0.75
CA HIS A 230 -18.75 -10.77 -0.24
C HIS A 230 -17.96 -10.61 -1.55
N VAL A 231 -17.61 -9.38 -1.92
CA VAL A 231 -16.75 -9.10 -3.08
C VAL A 231 -15.35 -9.66 -2.83
N ALA A 232 -14.78 -9.46 -1.63
CA ALA A 232 -13.47 -10.02 -1.30
C ALA A 232 -13.49 -11.57 -1.32
N LEU A 233 -14.55 -12.16 -0.77
CA LEU A 233 -14.74 -13.61 -0.70
C LEU A 233 -15.05 -14.29 -2.05
N SER A 234 -15.27 -13.52 -3.12
CA SER A 234 -15.28 -14.05 -4.49
C SER A 234 -13.91 -14.59 -4.94
N SER A 235 -12.84 -14.35 -4.16
CA SER A 235 -11.46 -14.82 -4.39
C SER A 235 -10.98 -15.84 -3.33
N PRO A 236 -11.70 -16.94 -3.07
CA PRO A 236 -11.39 -17.80 -1.93
C PRO A 236 -10.09 -18.59 -2.09
N SER A 237 -9.68 -18.88 -3.33
CA SER A 237 -8.58 -19.79 -3.64
C SER A 237 -7.17 -19.20 -3.51
N SER A 238 -7.03 -17.91 -3.24
CA SER A 238 -5.73 -17.23 -3.05
C SER A 238 -5.62 -16.50 -1.71
N MET A 239 -6.73 -16.29 -1.02
CA MET A 239 -6.80 -15.51 0.21
C MET A 239 -6.10 -16.22 1.38
N LYS A 240 -5.12 -15.54 1.98
CA LYS A 240 -4.33 -16.00 3.13
C LYS A 240 -4.67 -15.25 4.40
N ILE A 241 -4.96 -13.95 4.30
CA ILE A 241 -5.25 -13.08 5.43
C ILE A 241 -6.54 -12.32 5.16
N LEU A 242 -7.49 -12.44 6.07
CA LEU A 242 -8.76 -11.71 6.06
C LEU A 242 -8.90 -10.94 7.36
N THR A 243 -8.90 -9.61 7.27
CA THR A 243 -9.15 -8.71 8.39
C THR A 243 -10.36 -7.83 8.13
N ALA A 244 -11.33 -7.83 9.04
CA ALA A 244 -12.48 -6.92 8.99
C ALA A 244 -12.69 -6.26 10.36
N ILE A 245 -12.59 -4.94 10.42
CA ILE A 245 -12.78 -4.16 11.64
C ILE A 245 -14.06 -3.34 11.49
N HIS A 246 -14.95 -3.40 12.48
CA HIS A 246 -16.28 -2.80 12.43
C HIS A 246 -17.15 -3.38 11.32
N LEU A 247 -17.13 -4.71 11.16
CA LEU A 247 -17.98 -5.39 10.17
C LEU A 247 -19.46 -5.16 10.51
N PRO A 248 -20.23 -4.43 9.68
CA PRO A 248 -21.66 -4.25 9.91
C PRO A 248 -22.41 -5.54 9.50
N GLU A 249 -23.68 -5.62 9.88
CA GLU A 249 -24.54 -6.68 9.39
C GLU A 249 -24.68 -6.61 7.87
N SER A 250 -24.44 -7.73 7.19
CA SER A 250 -24.56 -7.79 5.74
C SER A 250 -26.04 -7.87 5.37
N ARG A 251 -26.47 -7.00 4.45
CA ARG A 251 -27.81 -7.12 3.82
C ARG A 251 -27.88 -8.28 2.83
N ILE A 252 -26.73 -8.86 2.48
CA ILE A 252 -26.61 -9.97 1.54
C ILE A 252 -26.58 -11.28 2.35
N PRO A 253 -27.45 -12.25 2.05
CA PRO A 253 -27.41 -13.56 2.67
C PRO A 253 -26.07 -14.25 2.45
N TRP A 254 -25.54 -14.87 3.50
CA TRP A 254 -24.30 -15.64 3.42
C TRP A 254 -24.54 -17.01 2.77
N SER A 255 -23.73 -17.34 1.77
CA SER A 255 -23.66 -18.67 1.20
C SER A 255 -22.49 -19.47 1.82
N PRO A 256 -22.61 -20.81 1.90
CA PRO A 256 -21.50 -21.65 2.33
C PRO A 256 -20.25 -21.40 1.47
N THR A 257 -19.19 -20.89 2.11
CA THR A 257 -17.96 -20.46 1.45
C THR A 257 -16.77 -21.18 2.06
N VAL A 258 -16.00 -21.86 1.22
CA VAL A 258 -14.75 -22.54 1.61
C VAL A 258 -13.57 -21.66 1.24
N ILE A 259 -12.71 -21.32 2.21
CA ILE A 259 -11.51 -20.51 1.97
C ILE A 259 -10.28 -21.38 2.27
N PRO A 260 -9.80 -22.16 1.29
CA PRO A 260 -8.89 -23.28 1.54
C PRO A 260 -7.51 -22.86 2.08
N TYR A 261 -7.02 -21.67 1.74
CA TYR A 261 -5.67 -21.21 2.07
C TYR A 261 -5.63 -20.12 3.14
N LEU A 262 -6.77 -19.83 3.79
CA LEU A 262 -6.82 -18.80 4.81
C LEU A 262 -6.04 -19.25 6.05
N THR A 263 -4.99 -18.51 6.38
CA THR A 263 -4.12 -18.75 7.54
C THR A 263 -4.50 -17.88 8.73
N ALA A 264 -4.97 -16.66 8.49
CA ALA A 264 -5.35 -15.70 9.53
C ALA A 264 -6.73 -15.08 9.26
N LEU A 265 -7.64 -15.27 10.21
CA LEU A 265 -8.96 -14.63 10.25
C LEU A 265 -9.00 -13.65 11.42
N ARG A 266 -9.26 -12.37 11.14
CA ARG A 266 -9.34 -11.32 12.17
C ARG A 266 -10.60 -10.49 11.98
N ILE A 267 -11.60 -10.64 12.84
CA ILE A 267 -12.88 -9.95 12.67
C ILE A 267 -13.32 -9.29 13.96
N ARG A 268 -13.64 -8.01 13.87
CA ARG A 268 -14.33 -7.24 14.92
C ARG A 268 -15.70 -6.82 14.40
N PHE A 269 -16.74 -7.40 14.97
CA PHE A 269 -18.14 -7.15 14.65
C PHE A 269 -18.60 -5.81 15.25
N GLN A 270 -19.57 -5.17 14.61
CA GLN A 270 -20.23 -3.98 15.13
C GLN A 270 -21.26 -4.35 16.22
N GLN A 271 -21.67 -3.40 17.08
CA GLN A 271 -22.47 -3.63 18.28
C GLN A 271 -23.80 -4.39 18.06
N PHE A 272 -24.38 -4.34 16.86
CA PHE A 272 -25.67 -4.95 16.56
C PHE A 272 -25.63 -6.01 15.45
N SER A 273 -24.45 -6.38 14.94
CA SER A 273 -24.35 -7.41 13.90
C SER A 273 -24.39 -8.80 14.50
N ASP A 274 -25.21 -9.71 13.95
CA ASP A 274 -25.19 -11.13 14.30
C ASP A 274 -24.01 -11.88 13.62
N PRO A 275 -23.00 -12.33 14.39
CA PRO A 275 -21.86 -13.06 13.86
C PRO A 275 -22.21 -14.46 13.34
N ALA A 276 -23.32 -15.06 13.80
CA ALA A 276 -23.67 -16.44 13.46
C ALA A 276 -23.93 -16.60 11.96
N SER A 277 -24.65 -15.65 11.36
CA SER A 277 -24.94 -15.62 9.91
C SER A 277 -23.66 -15.74 9.05
N PHE A 278 -22.58 -15.11 9.48
CA PHE A 278 -21.27 -15.15 8.82
C PHE A 278 -20.48 -16.41 9.17
N LEU A 279 -20.24 -16.63 10.46
CA LEU A 279 -19.33 -17.68 10.94
C LEU A 279 -19.84 -19.09 10.61
N CYS A 280 -21.16 -19.31 10.65
CA CYS A 280 -21.77 -20.61 10.35
C CYS A 280 -21.61 -21.04 8.89
N ASN A 281 -21.44 -20.07 7.98
CA ASN A 281 -21.31 -20.32 6.54
C ASN A 281 -19.86 -20.43 6.06
N LEU A 282 -18.87 -20.27 6.94
CA LEU A 282 -17.45 -20.40 6.57
C LEU A 282 -16.88 -21.78 6.89
N THR A 283 -16.04 -22.27 5.97
CA THR A 283 -15.19 -23.45 6.15
C THR A 283 -13.73 -23.06 5.88
N LEU A 284 -12.88 -23.23 6.90
CA LEU A 284 -11.50 -22.71 6.91
C LEU A 284 -10.51 -23.84 7.23
N PRO A 285 -10.11 -24.68 6.25
CA PRO A 285 -9.34 -25.89 6.52
C PRO A 285 -7.88 -25.64 6.94
N SER A 286 -7.29 -24.50 6.55
CA SER A 286 -5.86 -24.19 6.79
C SER A 286 -5.63 -23.08 7.82
N VAL A 287 -6.65 -22.77 8.64
CA VAL A 287 -6.58 -21.63 9.56
C VAL A 287 -5.62 -21.89 10.73
N GLU A 288 -4.71 -20.95 10.97
CA GLU A 288 -3.74 -20.99 12.06
C GLU A 288 -4.05 -19.95 13.15
N GLU A 289 -4.62 -18.81 12.77
CA GLU A 289 -4.94 -17.70 13.67
C GLU A 289 -6.40 -17.27 13.49
N ILE A 290 -7.14 -17.24 14.61
CA ILE A 290 -8.51 -16.70 14.66
C ILE A 290 -8.56 -15.64 15.75
N GLN A 291 -8.84 -14.40 15.36
CA GLN A 291 -9.14 -13.30 16.27
C GLN A 291 -10.55 -12.83 15.99
N LEU A 292 -11.46 -13.00 16.94
CA LEU A 292 -12.85 -12.58 16.81
C LEU A 292 -13.17 -11.65 17.97
N ALA A 293 -13.93 -10.59 17.72
CA ALA A 293 -14.43 -9.71 18.77
C ALA A 293 -15.87 -9.34 18.44
N SER A 294 -16.81 -9.61 19.36
CA SER A 294 -18.23 -9.30 19.21
C SER A 294 -18.83 -8.80 20.51
N HIS A 295 -19.94 -8.09 20.40
CA HIS A 295 -20.78 -7.70 21.54
C HIS A 295 -21.81 -8.78 21.93
N THR A 296 -21.96 -9.82 21.11
CA THR A 296 -22.85 -10.97 21.32
C THR A 296 -22.05 -12.25 21.59
N ASN A 297 -22.70 -13.28 22.16
CA ASN A 297 -22.05 -14.56 22.42
C ASN A 297 -21.70 -15.28 21.11
N ILE A 298 -20.41 -15.36 20.78
CA ILE A 298 -19.90 -16.01 19.56
C ILE A 298 -19.47 -17.46 19.75
N LEU A 299 -19.45 -17.98 20.98
CA LEU A 299 -18.93 -19.32 21.27
C LEU A 299 -19.59 -20.44 20.45
N PRO A 300 -20.92 -20.50 20.29
CA PRO A 300 -21.55 -21.56 19.49
C PRO A 300 -21.11 -21.52 18.03
N SER A 301 -21.02 -20.32 17.46
CA SER A 301 -20.62 -20.09 16.07
C SER A 301 -19.16 -20.48 15.83
N VAL A 302 -18.27 -20.17 16.79
CA VAL A 302 -16.85 -20.56 16.74
C VAL A 302 -16.68 -22.07 16.85
N LEU A 303 -17.42 -22.74 17.74
CA LEU A 303 -17.41 -24.19 17.84
C LEU A 303 -17.85 -24.84 16.53
N SER A 304 -18.88 -24.28 15.89
CA SER A 304 -19.33 -24.77 14.58
C SER A 304 -18.25 -24.59 13.49
N LEU A 305 -17.53 -23.46 13.52
CA LEU A 305 -16.49 -23.13 12.54
C LEU A 305 -15.25 -24.02 12.70
N THR A 306 -14.83 -24.26 13.94
CA THR A 306 -13.71 -25.16 14.25
C THR A 306 -14.05 -26.62 13.96
N ALA A 307 -15.29 -27.06 14.18
CA ALA A 307 -15.75 -28.39 13.78
C ALA A 307 -15.67 -28.59 12.25
N ARG A 308 -15.96 -27.56 11.45
CA ARG A 308 -15.84 -27.58 9.98
C ARG A 308 -14.40 -27.47 9.48
N ALA A 309 -13.48 -26.91 10.25
CA ALA A 309 -12.07 -26.74 9.86
C ALA A 309 -11.28 -28.08 9.78
N GLY A 310 -11.83 -29.17 10.31
CA GLY A 310 -11.21 -30.49 10.29
C GLY A 310 -10.02 -30.62 11.25
N ARG A 311 -9.67 -31.85 11.65
CA ARG A 311 -8.64 -32.16 12.67
C ARG A 311 -7.21 -31.69 12.33
N SER A 312 -6.98 -31.09 11.16
CA SER A 312 -5.67 -30.62 10.67
C SER A 312 -5.41 -29.13 10.91
N SER A 313 -6.39 -28.34 11.38
CA SER A 313 -6.16 -26.93 11.72
C SER A 313 -5.39 -26.86 13.06
N ALA A 314 -4.06 -26.77 12.98
CA ALA A 314 -3.22 -26.44 14.13
C ALA A 314 -3.43 -24.98 14.49
N LEU A 315 -4.56 -24.66 15.11
CA LEU A 315 -4.89 -23.32 15.53
C LEU A 315 -3.89 -22.89 16.62
N LYS A 316 -2.98 -21.98 16.26
CA LYS A 316 -1.87 -21.53 17.11
C LYS A 316 -2.30 -20.43 18.06
N LYS A 317 -3.27 -19.59 17.65
CA LYS A 317 -3.73 -18.42 18.42
C LYS A 317 -5.22 -18.23 18.27
N PHE A 318 -5.92 -18.21 19.42
CA PHE A 318 -7.33 -17.83 19.54
C PHE A 318 -7.44 -16.62 20.46
N HIS A 319 -8.06 -15.55 19.97
CA HIS A 319 -8.43 -14.39 20.79
C HIS A 319 -9.92 -14.10 20.55
N SER A 320 -10.73 -14.15 21.61
CA SER A 320 -12.16 -13.84 21.62
C SER A 320 -12.48 -12.64 22.50
#